data_AF-A0A536BJE5-F1
#
_entry.id   AF-A0A536BJE5-F1
#
_cell.length_a   1.000
_cell.length_b   1.000
_cell.length_c   1.000
_cell.angle_alpha   90.00
_cell.angle_beta   90.00
_cell.angle_gamma   90.00
#
_symmetry.space_group_name_H-M   'P 1'
#
loop_
_entity.id
_entity.type
_entity.pdbx_description
1 polymer ?
#
loop_
_entity_poly.entity_id
_entity_poly.type
_entity_poly.pdbx_seq_one_letter_code
_entity_poly.pdbx_strand_id
1 'polypeptide(L)' 'MLSALPESVTRPVLVQKFGGSSLGTPGRIKRAAKRVAASQRAGYDVVVVVSAM' A
#
# COMPACT_ATOMS: atom_id res chain seq x y z
N MET A 1 17.69 -17.13 31.11
CA MET A 1 16.45 -16.33 30.96
C MET A 1 16.33 -15.96 29.49
N LEU A 2 15.63 -16.78 28.70
CA LEU A 2 15.47 -16.57 27.26
C LEU A 2 14.50 -15.41 27.04
N SER A 3 15.02 -14.27 26.58
CA SER A 3 14.21 -13.18 26.05
C SER A 3 13.57 -13.66 24.75
N ALA A 4 12.26 -13.89 24.75
CA ALA A 4 11.52 -14.05 23.51
C ALA A 4 11.75 -12.80 22.66
N LEU A 5 12.30 -12.97 21.46
CA LEU A 5 12.25 -11.92 20.44
C LEU A 5 10.76 -11.60 20.25
N PRO A 6 10.36 -10.31 20.17
CA PRO A 6 8.95 -9.98 19.99
C PRO A 6 8.44 -10.72 18.75
N GLU A 7 7.34 -11.46 18.89
CA GLU A 7 6.65 -12.02 17.74
C GLU A 7 6.41 -10.89 16.74
N SER A 8 6.97 -11.03 15.54
CA SER A 8 6.67 -10.18 14.42
C SER A 8 5.15 -10.18 14.24
N VAL A 9 4.48 -9.09 14.61
CA VAL A 9 3.08 -8.86 14.24
C VAL A 9 3.09 -8.60 12.74
N THR A 10 3.01 -9.68 11.97
CA THR A 10 3.03 -9.61 10.51
C THR A 10 1.72 -8.96 10.08
N ARG A 11 1.77 -7.69 9.72
CA ARG A 11 0.65 -7.02 9.08
C ARG A 11 0.34 -7.71 7.75
N PRO A 12 -0.93 -7.91 7.40
CA PRO A 12 -1.28 -8.50 6.11
C PRO A 12 -0.75 -7.62 4.97
N VAL A 13 -0.08 -8.24 3.99
CA VAL A 13 0.44 -7.54 2.82
C VAL A 13 -0.67 -7.37 1.79
N LEU A 14 -0.89 -6.14 1.33
CA LEU A 14 -1.85 -5.82 0.29
C LEU A 14 -1.15 -5.22 -0.94
N VAL A 15 -1.31 -5.87 -2.08
CA VAL A 15 -0.80 -5.38 -3.35
C VAL A 15 -1.87 -4.58 -4.09
N GLN A 16 -1.60 -3.31 -4.40
CA GLN A 16 -2.48 -2.45 -5.19
C GLN A 16 -1.84 -2.10 -6.53
N LYS A 17 -2.42 -2.60 -7.63
CA LYS A 17 -1.95 -2.30 -8.99
C LYS A 17 -2.74 -1.15 -9.60
N PHE A 18 -2.03 -0.13 -10.07
CA PHE A 18 -2.59 0.99 -10.83
C PHE A 18 -2.01 1.00 -12.25
N GLY A 19 -2.89 0.93 -13.25
CA GLY A 19 -2.49 1.08 -14.66
C GLY A 19 -2.37 2.55 -15.08
N GLY A 20 -1.86 2.82 -16.28
CA GLY A 20 -1.68 4.18 -16.82
C GLY A 20 -2.97 5.01 -16.83
N SER A 21 -4.12 4.40 -17.16
CA SER A 21 -5.42 5.07 -17.08
C SER A 21 -5.78 5.52 -15.66
N SER A 22 -5.28 4.85 -14.63
CA SER A 22 -5.49 5.21 -13.22
C SER A 22 -4.56 6.31 -12.72
N LEU A 23 -3.56 6.69 -13.50
CA LEU A 23 -2.51 7.64 -13.11
C LEU A 23 -2.30 8.79 -14.10
N GLY A 24 -2.99 8.79 -15.25
CA GLY A 24 -2.74 9.74 -16.35
C GLY A 24 -3.03 11.22 -16.07
N THR A 25 -3.46 11.61 -14.87
CA THR A 25 -3.55 13.02 -14.46
C THR A 25 -3.18 13.18 -12.98
N PRO A 26 -2.73 14.37 -12.55
CA PRO A 26 -2.46 14.65 -11.13
C PRO A 26 -3.67 14.38 -10.21
N GLY A 27 -4.89 14.64 -10.70
CA GLY A 27 -6.12 14.35 -9.95
C GLY A 27 -6.33 12.84 -9.75
N ARG A 28 -6.03 12.03 -10.76
CA ARG A 28 -6.10 10.56 -10.67
C ARG A 28 -5.01 10.00 -9.75
N ILE A 29 -3.79 10.54 -9.81
CA ILE A 29 -2.71 10.21 -8.86
C ILE A 29 -3.14 10.51 -7.42
N LYS A 30 -3.70 11.69 -7.14
CA LYS A 30 -4.22 12.03 -5.80
C LYS A 30 -5.31 11.05 -5.34
N ARG A 31 -6.18 10.58 -6.23
CA ARG A 31 -7.20 9.57 -5.90
C ARG A 31 -6.57 8.21 -5.59
N ALA A 32 -5.57 7.78 -6.36
CA ALA A 32 -4.82 6.54 -6.08
C ALA A 32 -4.10 6.63 -4.72
N ALA A 33 -3.40 7.74 -4.44
CA ALA A 33 -2.73 7.97 -3.17
C ALA A 33 -3.70 7.92 -1.97
N LYS A 34 -4.89 8.50 -2.09
CA LYS A 34 -5.93 8.42 -1.04
C LYS A 34 -6.34 6.97 -0.74
N ARG A 35 -6.44 6.11 -1.77
CA ARG A 35 -6.78 4.69 -1.61
C ARG A 35 -5.65 3.91 -0.92
N VAL A 36 -4.41 4.11 -1.33
CA VAL A 36 -3.22 3.51 -0.70
C VAL A 36 -3.14 3.89 0.78
N ALA A 37 -3.29 5.18 1.09
CA ALA A 37 -3.22 5.67 2.46
C ALA A 37 -4.38 5.13 3.33
N ALA A 38 -5.57 4.93 2.76
CA ALA A 38 -6.68 4.31 3.48
C ALA A 38 -6.37 2.85 3.85
N SER A 39 -5.78 2.08 2.93
CA SER A 39 -5.39 0.70 3.22
C SER A 39 -4.26 0.61 4.24
N GLN A 40 -3.26 1.49 4.18
CA GLN A 40 -2.21 1.52 5.20
C GLN A 40 -2.81 1.80 6.59
N ARG A 41 -3.72 2.78 6.69
CA ARG A 41 -4.42 3.10 7.95
C ARG A 41 -5.30 1.96 8.46
N ALA A 42 -5.78 1.10 7.57
CA ALA A 42 -6.53 -0.10 7.92
C ALA A 42 -5.63 -1.24 8.43
N GLY A 43 -4.31 -1.03 8.55
CA GLY A 43 -3.38 -1.98 9.15
C GLY A 43 -2.66 -2.89 8.16
N TYR A 44 -2.74 -2.61 6.86
CA TYR A 44 -2.02 -3.37 5.84
C TYR A 44 -0.62 -2.80 5.58
N ASP A 45 0.33 -3.69 5.30
CA ASP A 45 1.56 -3.32 4.62
C ASP A 45 1.27 -3.26 3.11
N VAL A 46 1.24 -2.05 2.56
CA VAL A 46 0.76 -1.84 1.19
C VAL A 46 1.93 -1.79 0.22
N VAL A 47 1.91 -2.67 -0.78
CA VAL A 47 2.81 -2.63 -1.95
C VAL A 47 2.05 -2.04 -3.11
N VAL A 48 2.58 -0.96 -3.70
CA VAL A 48 1.96 -0.30 -4.85
C VAL A 48 2.73 -0.65 -6.12
N VAL A 49 2.02 -1.21 -7.09
CA VAL A 49 2.58 -1.51 -8.42
C VAL A 49 1.98 -0.52 -9.42
N VAL A 50 2.83 0.28 -10.04
CA VAL A 50 2.43 1.22 -11.08
C VAL A 50 2.97 0.76 -12.43
N SER A 51 2.15 0.79 -13.48
CA SER A 51 2.68 0.72 -14.86
C SER A 51 3.21 2.09 -15.27
N ALA A 52 4.01 2.15 -16.35
CA ALA A 52 4.43 3.43 -16.94
C ALA A 52 3.22 4.30 -17.30
N MET A 53 3.38 5.61 -17.11
CA MET A 53 2.40 6.67 -17.40
C MET A 53 2.59 7.19 -18.82
#